data_AF-A0A821VXJ8-F1
#
_entry.id   AF-A0A821VXJ8-F1
#
_cell.length_a   1.000
_cell.length_b   1.000
_cell.length_c   1.000
_cell.angle_alpha   90.00
_cell.angle_beta   90.00
_cell.angle_gamma   90.00
#
_symmetry.space_group_name_H-M   'P 1'
#
loop_
_entity.id
_entity.type
_entity.pdbx_description
1 polymer ?
#
loop_
_entity_poly.entity_id
_entity_poly.type
_entity_poly.pdbx_seq_one_letter_code
_entity_poly.pdbx_strand_id
1 'polypeptide(L)'
;AGLKLESIVSYNHLGNNDGKNLSAPQQFRSKEISKSNVVDDMVGANHLLYDKKTNEHPDHVVVIKYVPFVKDSKRAMDEYISSIFMNGINTIAIHNTCEDSLLASPLIIDLVILTELMTRITYSTNDNEEYQTFEAVLSILSYLLKAPLVPSGTPVINALFKQHRCITNIFSACAGIAMDTDMLLEHKTKLPKPMKVQL
;
A
#
# COMPACT_ATOMS: atom_id res chain seq x y z
N ALA A 1 14.93 -0.23 -7.55
CA ALA A 1 15.94 -1.29 -7.78
C ALA A 1 16.16 -1.60 -9.27
N GLY A 2 15.21 -1.29 -10.17
CA GLY A 2 15.38 -1.58 -11.60
C GLY A 2 15.25 -3.07 -11.96
N LEU A 3 14.62 -3.85 -11.07
CA LEU A 3 14.34 -5.26 -11.28
C LEU A 3 12.95 -5.37 -11.91
N LYS A 4 12.83 -6.17 -12.97
CA LYS A 4 11.55 -6.46 -13.62
C LYS A 4 10.98 -7.73 -13.02
N LEU A 5 9.80 -7.66 -12.39
CA LEU A 5 9.11 -8.85 -11.93
C LEU A 5 8.53 -9.56 -13.15
N GLU A 6 8.79 -10.86 -13.25
CA GLU A 6 8.27 -11.73 -14.31
C GLU A 6 7.15 -12.61 -13.77
N SER A 7 7.26 -13.06 -12.50
CA SER A 7 6.27 -13.93 -11.88
C SER A 7 6.12 -13.67 -10.38
N ILE A 8 4.87 -13.72 -9.90
CA ILE A 8 4.45 -13.57 -8.52
C ILE A 8 3.44 -14.67 -8.22
N VAL A 9 3.82 -15.62 -7.38
CA VAL A 9 2.91 -16.70 -6.96
C VAL A 9 2.70 -16.61 -5.46
N SER A 10 1.47 -16.31 -5.06
CA SER A 10 1.07 -16.06 -3.67
C SER A 10 0.13 -17.15 -3.14
N TYR A 11 0.68 -18.16 -2.48
CA TYR A 11 -0.09 -19.23 -1.84
C TYR A 11 -0.42 -18.89 -0.38
N ASN A 12 -1.64 -19.19 0.03
CA ASN A 12 -2.12 -18.94 1.38
C ASN A 12 -2.93 -20.13 1.88
N HIS A 13 -2.77 -20.51 3.15
CA HIS A 13 -3.70 -21.41 3.80
C HIS A 13 -3.99 -21.02 5.25
N LEU A 14 -5.25 -21.21 5.64
CA LEU A 14 -5.79 -20.85 6.96
C LEU A 14 -6.99 -21.75 7.30
N GLY A 15 -7.27 -21.92 8.59
CA GLY A 15 -8.26 -22.84 9.13
C GLY A 15 -9.38 -22.19 9.95
N ASN A 16 -9.38 -20.86 10.07
CA ASN A 16 -10.42 -20.09 10.73
C ASN A 16 -11.69 -19.97 9.86
N ASN A 17 -12.71 -19.27 10.37
CA ASN A 17 -13.98 -19.12 9.65
C ASN A 17 -13.85 -18.31 8.34
N ASP A 18 -12.89 -17.39 8.27
CA ASP A 18 -12.58 -16.68 7.02
C ASP A 18 -12.11 -17.66 5.95
N GLY A 19 -11.13 -18.51 6.27
CA GLY A 19 -10.68 -19.57 5.36
C GLY A 19 -11.79 -20.51 4.92
N LYS A 20 -12.70 -20.86 5.84
CA LYS A 20 -13.86 -21.70 5.53
C LYS A 20 -14.81 -21.01 4.56
N ASN A 21 -15.11 -19.74 4.76
CA ASN A 21 -15.95 -18.94 3.87
C ASN A 21 -15.32 -18.78 2.47
N LEU A 22 -14.02 -18.54 2.43
CA LEU A 22 -13.24 -18.40 1.20
C LEU A 22 -13.03 -19.72 0.43
N SER A 23 -13.44 -20.86 0.99
CA SER A 23 -13.44 -22.13 0.24
C SER A 23 -14.48 -22.17 -0.88
N ALA A 24 -15.51 -21.31 -0.80
CA ALA A 24 -16.50 -21.14 -1.85
C ALA A 24 -15.95 -20.23 -2.98
N PRO A 25 -16.04 -20.65 -4.26
CA PRO A 25 -15.40 -19.93 -5.37
C PRO A 25 -15.85 -18.47 -5.53
N GLN A 26 -17.12 -18.17 -5.25
CA GLN A 26 -17.66 -16.81 -5.39
C GLN A 26 -17.03 -15.85 -4.37
N GLN A 27 -16.87 -16.29 -3.12
CA GLN A 27 -16.23 -15.54 -2.04
C GLN A 27 -14.73 -15.40 -2.31
N PHE A 28 -14.09 -16.44 -2.83
CA PHE A 28 -12.68 -16.40 -3.24
C PHE A 28 -12.42 -15.33 -4.30
N ARG A 29 -13.30 -15.21 -5.31
CA ARG A 29 -13.13 -14.27 -6.43
C ARG A 29 -12.96 -12.82 -5.99
N SER A 30 -13.72 -12.38 -4.98
CA SER A 30 -13.57 -11.01 -4.43
C SER A 30 -12.17 -10.80 -3.82
N LYS A 31 -11.65 -11.81 -3.12
CA LYS A 31 -10.33 -11.71 -2.49
C LYS A 31 -9.21 -11.79 -3.52
N GLU A 32 -9.36 -12.66 -4.53
CA GLU A 32 -8.45 -12.79 -5.66
C GLU A 32 -8.25 -11.43 -6.35
N ILE A 33 -9.33 -10.76 -6.76
CA ILE A 33 -9.27 -9.45 -7.41
C ILE A 33 -8.51 -8.42 -6.56
N SER A 34 -8.88 -8.29 -5.27
CA SER A 34 -8.21 -7.34 -4.37
C SER A 34 -6.72 -7.66 -4.14
N LYS A 35 -6.34 -8.93 -4.20
CA LYS A 35 -4.94 -9.35 -4.02
C LYS A 35 -4.14 -9.09 -5.28
N SER A 36 -4.70 -9.37 -6.45
CA SER A 36 -4.05 -9.25 -7.75
C SER A 36 -3.77 -7.80 -8.16
N ASN A 37 -4.70 -6.87 -7.95
CA ASN A 37 -4.61 -5.48 -8.45
C ASN A 37 -3.52 -4.60 -7.79
N VAL A 38 -2.76 -5.14 -6.84
CA VAL A 38 -1.75 -4.39 -6.06
C VAL A 38 -0.48 -4.08 -6.84
N VAL A 39 -0.28 -4.75 -7.97
CA VAL A 39 0.91 -4.60 -8.81
C VAL A 39 0.68 -3.66 -10.00
N ASP A 40 -0.58 -3.34 -10.30
CA ASP A 40 -0.98 -2.63 -11.51
C ASP A 40 -0.38 -1.22 -11.57
N ASP A 41 -0.39 -0.48 -10.44
CA ASP A 41 0.20 0.85 -10.36
C ASP A 41 1.74 0.82 -10.41
N MET A 42 2.36 -0.26 -9.92
CA MET A 42 3.81 -0.46 -10.00
C MET A 42 4.27 -0.73 -11.45
N VAL A 43 3.57 -1.62 -12.15
CA VAL A 43 3.79 -1.92 -13.58
C VAL A 43 3.58 -0.64 -14.41
N GLY A 44 2.47 0.05 -14.17
CA GLY A 44 2.12 1.30 -14.84
C GLY A 44 3.14 2.43 -14.60
N ALA A 45 3.91 2.38 -13.51
CA ALA A 45 4.90 3.41 -13.18
C ALA A 45 6.24 3.27 -13.91
N ASN A 46 6.55 2.13 -14.56
CA ASN A 46 7.86 1.90 -15.16
C ASN A 46 7.81 1.32 -16.58
N HIS A 47 7.66 2.21 -17.56
CA HIS A 47 7.61 1.88 -18.98
C HIS A 47 8.96 1.45 -19.60
N LEU A 48 10.06 1.49 -18.85
CA LEU A 48 11.34 0.94 -19.30
C LEU A 48 11.41 -0.57 -19.06
N LEU A 49 10.69 -1.08 -18.05
CA LEU A 49 10.68 -2.50 -17.70
C LEU A 49 9.47 -3.23 -18.29
N TYR A 50 8.32 -2.55 -18.40
CA TYR A 50 7.08 -3.14 -18.90
C TYR A 50 6.60 -2.37 -20.14
N ASP A 51 6.36 -3.10 -21.23
CA ASP A 51 5.84 -2.48 -22.45
C ASP A 51 4.36 -2.10 -22.29
N LYS A 52 4.10 -0.80 -22.34
CA LYS A 52 2.75 -0.23 -22.25
C LYS A 52 1.88 -0.60 -23.45
N LYS A 53 2.47 -0.80 -24.64
CA LYS A 53 1.71 -1.07 -25.88
C LYS A 53 1.10 -2.45 -25.86
N THR A 54 1.80 -3.42 -25.30
CA THR A 54 1.32 -4.80 -25.12
C THR A 54 0.52 -4.98 -23.83
N ASN A 55 0.46 -3.93 -22.98
CA ASN A 55 -0.04 -4.02 -21.61
C ASN A 55 0.61 -5.20 -20.88
N GLU A 56 1.94 -5.21 -20.89
CA GLU A 56 2.74 -6.26 -20.26
C GLU A 56 2.56 -6.25 -18.74
N HIS A 57 2.27 -7.42 -18.16
CA HIS A 57 2.18 -7.66 -16.72
C HIS A 57 2.93 -8.94 -16.36
N PRO A 58 3.50 -9.03 -15.14
CA PRO A 58 4.02 -10.31 -14.65
C PRO A 58 2.91 -11.34 -14.53
N ASP A 59 3.26 -12.62 -14.62
CA ASP A 59 2.37 -13.69 -14.19
C ASP A 59 2.05 -13.48 -12.70
N HIS A 60 0.77 -13.39 -12.34
CA HIS A 60 0.37 -13.17 -10.96
C HIS A 60 -0.74 -14.14 -10.56
N VAL A 61 -0.40 -15.11 -9.71
CA VAL A 61 -1.31 -16.15 -9.26
C VAL A 61 -1.52 -16.05 -7.76
N VAL A 62 -2.78 -16.00 -7.35
CA VAL A 62 -3.18 -15.98 -5.93
C VAL A 62 -3.91 -17.27 -5.61
N VAL A 63 -3.50 -17.96 -4.56
CA VAL A 63 -4.15 -19.19 -4.09
C VAL A 63 -4.51 -19.05 -2.62
N ILE A 64 -5.72 -19.47 -2.25
CA ILE A 64 -6.16 -19.58 -0.86
C ILE A 64 -6.76 -20.97 -0.66
N LYS A 65 -6.31 -21.69 0.36
CA LYS A 65 -6.83 -23.02 0.73
C LYS A 65 -7.28 -23.05 2.18
N TYR A 66 -8.42 -23.71 2.41
CA TYR A 66 -8.90 -23.98 3.75
C TYR A 66 -8.20 -25.21 4.33
N VAL A 67 -7.48 -25.02 5.44
CA VAL A 67 -6.73 -26.09 6.12
C VAL A 67 -7.09 -26.02 7.62
N PRO A 68 -8.04 -26.82 8.12
CA PRO A 68 -8.57 -26.69 9.48
C PRO A 68 -7.52 -26.69 10.60
N PHE A 69 -6.45 -27.45 10.42
CA PHE A 69 -5.41 -27.65 11.44
C PHE A 69 -4.75 -26.34 11.90
N VAL A 70 -4.49 -25.41 10.98
CA VAL A 70 -3.75 -24.18 11.30
C VAL A 70 -4.62 -23.10 11.97
N LYS A 71 -5.94 -23.27 11.98
CA LYS A 71 -6.90 -22.31 12.60
C LYS A 71 -6.61 -20.86 12.16
N ASP A 72 -6.42 -19.93 13.09
CA ASP A 72 -6.14 -18.52 12.80
C ASP A 72 -4.68 -18.24 12.37
N SER A 73 -3.80 -19.22 12.55
CA SER A 73 -2.37 -19.14 12.21
C SER A 73 -2.16 -19.35 10.71
N LYS A 74 -2.61 -18.36 9.93
CA LYS A 74 -2.47 -18.30 8.48
C LYS A 74 -1.00 -18.42 8.07
N ARG A 75 -0.75 -19.21 7.04
CA ARG A 75 0.55 -19.30 6.37
C ARG A 75 0.45 -18.66 5.00
N ALA A 76 1.39 -17.78 4.68
CA ALA A 76 1.60 -17.24 3.34
C ALA A 76 2.95 -17.74 2.80
N MET A 77 2.95 -18.17 1.56
CA MET A 77 4.11 -18.64 0.82
C MET A 77 4.11 -17.90 -0.50
N ASP A 78 5.08 -17.02 -0.69
CA ASP A 78 5.14 -16.16 -1.86
C ASP A 78 6.47 -16.41 -2.58
N GLU A 79 6.40 -16.54 -3.90
CA GLU A 79 7.58 -16.60 -4.76
C GLU A 79 7.56 -15.40 -5.72
N TYR A 80 8.66 -14.65 -5.72
CA TYR A 80 8.88 -13.53 -6.62
C TYR A 80 10.06 -13.85 -7.52
N ILE A 81 9.82 -13.92 -8.83
CA ILE A 81 10.84 -14.15 -9.84
C ILE A 81 11.01 -12.85 -10.63
N SER A 82 12.23 -12.35 -10.68
CA SER A 82 12.61 -11.16 -11.44
C SER A 82 13.66 -11.47 -12.48
N SER A 83 13.55 -10.85 -13.66
CA SER A 83 14.66 -10.75 -14.59
C SER A 83 15.59 -9.61 -14.19
N ILE A 84 16.90 -9.87 -14.28
CA ILE A 84 17.96 -8.94 -13.91
C ILE A 84 18.96 -8.79 -15.06
N PHE A 85 20.01 -7.98 -14.83
CA PHE A 85 21.01 -7.67 -15.85
C PHE A 85 21.59 -8.92 -16.53
N MET A 86 21.78 -8.83 -17.86
CA MET A 86 22.27 -9.93 -18.71
C MET A 86 21.43 -11.21 -18.64
N ASN A 87 20.10 -11.09 -18.63
CA ASN A 87 19.16 -12.22 -18.55
C ASN A 87 19.36 -13.11 -17.31
N GLY A 88 19.97 -12.56 -16.25
CA GLY A 88 20.01 -13.25 -14.97
C GLY A 88 18.60 -13.35 -14.38
N ILE A 89 18.44 -14.29 -13.45
CA ILE A 89 17.18 -14.50 -12.73
C ILE A 89 17.45 -14.29 -11.24
N ASN A 90 16.60 -13.49 -10.60
CA ASN A 90 16.55 -13.36 -9.15
C ASN A 90 15.26 -13.99 -8.65
N THR A 91 15.36 -14.86 -7.66
CA THR A 91 14.21 -15.52 -7.04
C THR A 91 14.22 -15.22 -5.54
N ILE A 92 13.08 -14.77 -5.03
CA ILE A 92 12.83 -14.54 -3.60
C ILE A 92 11.66 -15.43 -3.20
N ALA A 93 11.91 -16.37 -2.30
CA ALA A 93 10.88 -17.18 -1.67
C ALA A 93 10.66 -16.68 -0.23
N ILE A 94 9.41 -16.37 0.11
CA ILE A 94 9.02 -15.83 1.41
C ILE A 94 8.03 -16.80 2.03
N HIS A 95 8.28 -17.18 3.28
CA HIS A 95 7.32 -17.89 4.11
C HIS A 95 6.97 -17.02 5.31
N ASN A 96 5.69 -16.65 5.42
CA ASN A 96 5.19 -15.84 6.50
C ASN A 96 4.16 -16.61 7.33
N THR A 97 4.34 -16.58 8.65
CA THR A 97 3.38 -17.11 9.62
C THR A 97 2.69 -15.94 10.28
N CYS A 98 1.38 -15.88 10.13
CA CYS A 98 0.57 -14.76 10.54
C CYS A 98 -0.57 -15.27 11.41
N GLU A 99 -0.66 -14.80 12.65
CA GLU A 99 -1.92 -14.87 13.38
C GLU A 99 -2.84 -13.79 12.80
N ASP A 100 -3.75 -14.20 11.92
CA ASP A 100 -4.47 -13.30 11.01
C ASP A 100 -5.31 -12.29 11.79
N SER A 101 -5.96 -12.72 12.87
CA SER A 101 -6.74 -11.83 13.73
C SER A 101 -5.86 -10.84 14.49
N LEU A 102 -4.64 -11.23 14.90
CA LEU A 102 -3.71 -10.33 15.60
C LEU A 102 -3.10 -9.28 14.66
N LEU A 103 -2.97 -9.57 13.37
CA LEU A 103 -2.59 -8.58 12.37
C LEU A 103 -3.77 -7.67 11.97
N ALA A 104 -4.98 -8.22 11.86
CA ALA A 104 -6.15 -7.45 11.43
C ALA A 104 -6.68 -6.48 12.50
N SER A 105 -6.69 -6.90 13.77
CA SER A 105 -7.24 -6.10 14.87
C SER A 105 -6.64 -4.69 14.99
N PRO A 106 -5.30 -4.50 15.01
CA PRO A 106 -4.71 -3.16 15.09
C PRO A 106 -5.01 -2.32 13.84
N LEU A 107 -5.10 -2.91 12.64
CA LEU A 107 -5.47 -2.16 11.44
C LEU A 107 -6.90 -1.60 11.51
N ILE A 108 -7.83 -2.36 12.12
CA ILE A 108 -9.19 -1.88 12.37
C ILE A 108 -9.20 -0.71 13.36
N ILE A 109 -8.38 -0.80 14.42
CA ILE A 109 -8.23 0.29 15.40
C ILE A 109 -7.70 1.55 14.69
N ASP A 110 -6.65 1.42 13.90
CA ASP A 110 -6.07 2.54 13.15
C ASP A 110 -7.06 3.13 12.15
N LEU A 111 -7.87 2.31 11.48
CA LEU A 111 -8.92 2.77 10.57
C LEU A 111 -9.93 3.67 11.29
N VAL A 112 -10.37 3.27 12.48
CA VAL A 112 -11.34 4.05 13.28
C VAL A 112 -10.70 5.35 13.77
N ILE A 113 -9.48 5.28 14.31
CA ILE A 113 -8.77 6.45 14.85
C ILE A 113 -8.51 7.47 13.73
N LEU A 114 -7.97 7.02 12.59
CA LEU A 114 -7.69 7.91 11.47
C LEU A 114 -8.97 8.49 10.89
N THR A 115 -10.04 7.70 10.74
CA THR A 115 -11.32 8.20 10.25
C THR A 115 -11.86 9.30 11.17
N GLU A 116 -11.89 9.07 12.48
CA GLU A 116 -12.33 10.07 13.45
C GLU A 116 -11.47 11.34 13.37
N LEU A 117 -10.15 11.21 13.34
CA LEU A 117 -9.25 12.36 13.22
C LEU A 117 -9.53 13.16 11.94
N MET A 118 -9.71 12.50 10.81
CA MET A 118 -10.01 13.17 9.53
C MET A 118 -11.32 13.95 9.55
N THR A 119 -12.32 13.54 10.35
CA THR A 119 -13.56 14.32 10.52
C THR A 119 -13.34 15.65 11.24
N ARG A 120 -12.23 15.80 11.98
CA ARG A 120 -11.87 17.03 12.70
C ARG A 120 -10.96 17.96 11.90
N ILE A 121 -10.41 17.51 10.77
CA ILE A 121 -9.51 18.33 9.96
C ILE A 121 -10.32 19.05 8.88
N THR A 122 -10.18 20.37 8.87
CA THR A 122 -10.73 21.24 7.82
C THR A 122 -9.62 22.05 7.18
N TYR A 123 -9.79 22.45 5.93
CA TYR A 123 -8.84 23.28 5.20
C TYR A 123 -9.56 24.44 4.50
N SER A 124 -8.84 25.53 4.25
CA SER A 124 -9.26 26.63 3.40
C SER A 124 -8.13 26.95 2.42
N THR A 125 -8.45 27.62 1.32
CA THR A 125 -7.47 28.03 0.31
C THR A 125 -7.61 29.53 0.06
N ASN A 126 -6.63 30.14 -0.63
CA ASN A 126 -6.74 31.55 -1.02
C ASN A 126 -7.95 31.82 -1.92
N ASP A 127 -8.40 30.80 -2.67
CA ASP A 127 -9.58 30.89 -3.55
C ASP A 127 -10.88 30.57 -2.80
N ASN A 128 -10.82 29.99 -1.61
CA ASN A 128 -11.97 29.59 -0.82
C ASN A 128 -11.70 29.78 0.68
N GLU A 129 -12.10 30.94 1.19
CA GLU A 129 -11.85 31.35 2.58
C GLU A 129 -12.67 30.54 3.60
N GLU A 130 -13.79 29.93 3.17
CA GLU A 130 -14.57 29.05 4.03
C GLU A 130 -13.87 27.70 4.23
N TYR A 131 -13.82 27.26 5.48
CA TYR A 131 -13.26 25.96 5.82
C TYR A 131 -14.12 24.82 5.29
N GLN A 132 -13.47 23.87 4.62
CA GLN A 132 -14.07 22.68 4.04
C GLN A 132 -13.49 21.42 4.65
N THR A 133 -14.29 20.36 4.65
CA THR A 133 -13.84 19.01 5.03
C THR A 133 -13.25 18.29 3.83
N PHE A 134 -12.56 17.18 4.07
CA PHE A 134 -12.14 16.28 3.02
C PHE A 134 -13.32 15.68 2.24
N GLU A 135 -13.05 15.20 1.03
CA GLU A 135 -13.95 14.39 0.22
C GLU A 135 -14.47 13.18 1.00
N ALA A 136 -15.70 12.74 0.69
CA ALA A 136 -16.33 11.60 1.37
C ALA A 136 -15.52 10.30 1.23
N VAL A 137 -14.79 10.14 0.13
CA VAL A 137 -13.87 9.01 -0.09
C VAL A 137 -12.50 9.37 0.49
N LEU A 138 -12.24 8.94 1.72
CA LEU A 138 -10.99 9.19 2.46
C LEU A 138 -9.84 8.29 1.95
N SER A 139 -9.27 8.62 0.80
CA SER A 139 -8.12 7.89 0.22
C SER A 139 -6.86 7.88 1.11
N ILE A 140 -6.78 8.75 2.11
CA ILE A 140 -5.73 8.71 3.14
C ILE A 140 -5.69 7.37 3.90
N LEU A 141 -6.83 6.68 4.02
CA LEU A 141 -6.95 5.38 4.69
C LEU A 141 -6.37 4.21 3.86
N SER A 142 -5.89 4.48 2.64
CA SER A 142 -5.36 3.45 1.73
C SER A 142 -4.24 2.62 2.33
N TYR A 143 -3.46 3.18 3.26
CA TYR A 143 -2.40 2.46 3.99
C TYR A 143 -2.90 1.19 4.68
N LEU A 144 -4.16 1.17 5.11
CA LEU A 144 -4.78 0.09 5.89
C LEU A 144 -5.65 -0.84 5.04
N LEU A 145 -5.76 -0.58 3.72
CA LEU A 145 -6.72 -1.25 2.83
C LEU A 145 -6.02 -1.86 1.62
N LYS A 146 -6.40 -3.11 1.29
CA LYS A 146 -5.78 -3.86 0.20
C LYS A 146 -6.16 -3.34 -1.20
N ALA A 147 -7.38 -2.85 -1.36
CA ALA A 147 -7.92 -2.31 -2.59
C ALA A 147 -8.62 -0.97 -2.25
N PRO A 148 -7.86 0.12 -2.17
CA PRO A 148 -8.39 1.39 -1.71
C PRO A 148 -9.39 1.98 -2.70
N LEU A 149 -10.47 2.53 -2.16
CA LEU A 149 -11.36 3.38 -2.93
C LEU A 149 -10.77 4.80 -2.98
N VAL A 150 -10.82 5.41 -4.16
CA VAL A 150 -10.28 6.76 -4.39
C VAL A 150 -11.34 7.63 -5.07
N PRO A 151 -11.29 8.97 -4.90
CA PRO A 151 -12.18 9.89 -5.61
C PRO A 151 -12.15 9.70 -7.13
N SER A 152 -13.25 10.01 -7.80
CA SER A 152 -13.35 9.82 -9.25
C SER A 152 -12.28 10.62 -10.00
N GLY A 153 -11.62 9.97 -10.97
CA GLY A 153 -10.54 10.59 -11.75
C GLY A 153 -9.17 10.64 -11.06
N THR A 154 -9.05 10.13 -9.83
CA THR A 154 -7.76 10.06 -9.12
C THR A 154 -7.09 8.70 -9.26
N PRO A 155 -5.74 8.62 -9.29
CA PRO A 155 -5.03 7.36 -9.41
C PRO A 155 -5.05 6.57 -8.10
N VAL A 156 -5.13 5.25 -8.22
CA VAL A 156 -4.90 4.32 -7.09
C VAL A 156 -3.40 4.18 -6.84
N ILE A 157 -2.98 4.30 -5.59
CA ILE A 157 -1.59 4.10 -5.15
C ILE A 157 -1.61 2.95 -4.15
N ASN A 158 -0.96 1.83 -4.47
CA ASN A 158 -0.87 0.65 -3.59
C ASN A 158 0.47 0.55 -2.85
N ALA A 159 1.48 1.33 -3.27
CA ALA A 159 2.80 1.31 -2.64
C ALA A 159 2.73 1.79 -1.17
N LEU A 160 2.85 0.86 -0.23
CA LEU A 160 2.66 1.06 1.22
C LEU A 160 3.42 2.28 1.78
N PHE A 161 4.71 2.42 1.45
CA PHE A 161 5.51 3.54 1.97
C PHE A 161 5.11 4.91 1.40
N LYS A 162 4.54 4.95 0.18
CA LYS A 162 3.98 6.20 -0.36
C LYS A 162 2.72 6.59 0.39
N GLN A 163 1.86 5.61 0.70
CA GLN A 163 0.65 5.83 1.49
C GLN A 163 1.00 6.28 2.92
N HIS A 164 1.98 5.63 3.57
CA HIS A 164 2.48 6.04 4.88
C HIS A 164 3.00 7.48 4.86
N ARG A 165 3.85 7.83 3.88
CA ARG A 165 4.39 9.18 3.75
C ARG A 165 3.32 10.24 3.51
N CYS A 166 2.23 9.88 2.82
CA CYS A 166 1.07 10.76 2.66
C CYS A 166 0.46 11.11 4.03
N ILE A 167 0.21 10.11 4.87
CA ILE A 167 -0.34 10.31 6.22
C ILE A 167 0.60 11.19 7.06
N THR A 168 1.89 10.86 7.11
CA THR A 168 2.85 11.62 7.92
C THR A 168 2.97 13.06 7.45
N ASN A 169 2.96 13.31 6.14
CA ASN A 169 3.07 14.67 5.60
C ASN A 169 1.82 15.51 5.87
N ILE A 170 0.63 14.91 5.82
CA ILE A 170 -0.61 15.60 6.21
C ILE A 170 -0.55 15.99 7.70
N PHE A 171 -0.10 15.08 8.56
CA PHE A 171 0.04 15.38 9.98
C PHE A 171 1.11 16.43 10.29
N SER A 172 2.26 16.39 9.60
CA SER A 172 3.27 17.44 9.70
C SER A 172 2.69 18.80 9.29
N ALA A 173 1.92 18.85 8.21
CA ALA A 173 1.24 20.07 7.77
C ALA A 173 0.26 20.59 8.83
N CYS A 174 -0.58 19.72 9.40
CA CYS A 174 -1.49 20.08 10.49
C CYS A 174 -0.75 20.57 11.75
N ALA A 175 0.45 20.05 12.02
CA ALA A 175 1.28 20.45 13.15
C ALA A 175 2.13 21.72 12.89
N GLY A 176 2.12 22.26 11.66
CA GLY A 176 2.97 23.39 11.28
C GLY A 176 4.46 23.04 11.14
N ILE A 177 4.77 21.76 10.93
CA ILE A 177 6.14 21.25 10.76
C ILE A 177 6.38 21.01 9.26
N ALA A 178 7.59 21.31 8.80
CA ALA A 178 7.99 21.02 7.43
C ALA A 178 7.88 19.51 7.13
N MET A 179 7.45 19.17 5.91
CA MET A 179 7.38 17.78 5.47
C MET A 179 8.77 17.15 5.43
N ASP A 180 8.84 15.85 5.73
CA ASP A 180 10.09 15.12 5.59
C ASP A 180 10.40 14.87 4.12
N THR A 181 11.60 15.27 3.70
CA THR A 181 12.08 15.13 2.32
C THR A 181 13.21 14.12 2.19
N ASP A 182 13.70 13.54 3.31
CA ASP A 182 14.85 12.62 3.36
C ASP A 182 16.15 13.18 2.72
N MET A 183 16.21 14.49 2.44
CA MET A 183 17.29 15.06 1.65
C MET A 183 18.56 15.23 2.48
N LEU A 184 18.43 15.61 3.76
CA LEU A 184 19.53 15.81 4.73
C LEU A 184 20.67 16.65 4.14
N LEU A 185 20.33 17.75 3.44
CA LEU A 185 21.29 18.58 2.70
C LEU A 185 22.28 19.30 3.62
N GLU A 186 21.91 19.56 4.86
CA GLU A 186 22.75 20.08 5.94
C GLU A 186 23.98 19.20 6.19
N HIS A 187 23.89 17.90 5.90
CA HIS A 187 24.98 16.94 6.00
C HIS A 187 25.72 16.71 4.69
N LYS A 188 25.18 17.20 3.57
CA LYS A 188 25.71 16.96 2.21
C LYS A 188 26.24 18.23 1.54
N THR A 189 25.97 19.40 2.10
CA THR A 189 26.30 20.70 1.53
C THR A 189 26.68 21.69 2.63
N LYS A 190 27.30 22.80 2.25
CA LYS A 190 27.50 23.95 3.15
C LYS A 190 26.23 24.81 3.15
N LEU A 191 25.15 24.31 3.77
CA LEU A 191 23.94 25.10 3.89
C LEU A 191 24.24 26.39 4.68
N PRO A 192 23.72 27.55 4.24
CA PRO A 192 23.76 28.75 5.06
C PRO A 192 23.05 28.46 6.38
N LYS A 193 23.58 29.01 7.48
CA LYS A 193 22.93 28.88 8.79
C LYS A 193 21.47 29.34 8.67
N PRO A 194 20.50 28.63 9.26
CA PRO A 194 19.09 28.99 9.14
C PRO A 194 18.92 30.46 9.54
N MET A 195 18.28 31.23 8.66
CA MET A 195 17.93 32.62 8.93
C MET A 195 17.11 32.61 10.21
N LYS A 196 17.57 33.32 11.25
CA LYS A 196 16.77 33.47 12.48
C LYS A 196 15.45 34.10 12.06
N VAL A 197 14.36 33.35 12.15
CA VAL A 197 13.01 33.90 12.04
C VAL A 197 12.91 34.92 13.18
N GLN A 198 12.83 36.21 12.83
CA GLN A 198 12.43 37.23 13.79
C GLN A 198 10.95 36.97 14.09
N LEU A 199 10.69 36.35 15.23
CA LEU A 199 9.36 36.32 15.85
C LEU A 199 9.01 37.72 16.36
#